data_AF-J3N6F8-F1
#
_entry.id   AF-J3N6F8-F1
#
_cell.length_a   1.000
_cell.length_b   1.000
_cell.length_c   1.000
_cell.angle_alpha   90.00
_cell.angle_beta   90.00
_cell.angle_gamma   90.00
#
_symmetry.space_group_name_H-M   'P 1'
#
loop_
_entity.id
_entity.type
_entity.pdbx_description
1 polymer ?
#
loop_
_entity_poly.entity_id
_entity_poly.type
_entity_poly.pdbx_seq_one_letter_code
_entity_poly.pdbx_strand_id
1 'polypeptide(L)' 'MNFVFTAGEHKGSSLAIVGRNEVLSAVREMSIVGGSGKFRMTKGYAEARTVDSGNISGETIVEYTHFVKAAAA' A
#
# COMPACT_ATOMS: atom_id res chain seq x y z
N MET A 1 -3.24 -3.03 -7.69
CA MET A 1 -3.34 -1.58 -7.49
C MET A 1 -1.93 -1.01 -7.39
N ASN A 2 -1.71 0.26 -7.74
CA ASN A 2 -0.41 0.93 -7.59
C ASN A 2 -0.53 2.12 -6.63
N PHE A 3 0.43 2.27 -5.73
CA PHE A 3 0.64 3.50 -4.96
C PHE A 3 1.74 4.31 -5.65
N VAL A 4 1.42 5.54 -6.05
CA VAL A 4 2.38 6.45 -6.70
C VAL A 4 2.62 7.63 -5.76
N PHE A 5 3.88 7.81 -5.35
CA PHE A 5 4.25 8.89 -4.45
C PHE A 5 4.49 10.17 -5.24
N THR A 6 3.75 11.24 -4.94
CA THR A 6 3.80 12.51 -5.69
C THR A 6 4.55 13.63 -4.98
N ALA A 7 4.92 13.43 -3.71
CA ALA A 7 5.64 14.39 -2.87
C ALA A 7 6.58 13.68 -1.87
N GLY A 8 7.40 14.46 -1.16
CA GLY A 8 8.34 13.96 -0.16
C GLY A 8 9.56 13.23 -0.76
N GLU A 9 10.28 12.50 0.10
CA GLU A 9 11.54 11.82 -0.27
C GLU A 9 11.36 10.76 -1.39
N HIS A 10 10.18 10.14 -1.47
CA HIS A 10 9.90 9.07 -2.42
C HIS A 10 9.19 9.54 -3.68
N LYS A 11 9.06 10.86 -3.90
CA LYS A 11 8.40 11.44 -5.08
C LYS A 11 8.87 10.80 -6.39
N GLY A 12 7.92 10.43 -7.24
CA GLY A 12 8.16 9.79 -8.53
C GLY A 12 8.38 8.27 -8.47
N SER A 13 8.43 7.68 -7.27
CA SER A 13 8.50 6.23 -7.08
C SER A 13 7.10 5.63 -6.94
N SER A 14 6.99 4.31 -7.11
CA SER A 14 5.72 3.60 -6.93
C SER A 14 5.90 2.22 -6.31
N LEU A 15 4.82 1.71 -5.71
CA LEU A 15 4.68 0.32 -5.26
C LEU A 15 3.51 -0.34 -5.99
N ALA A 16 3.69 -1.58 -6.43
CA ALA A 16 2.64 -2.39 -7.03
C ALA A 16 2.20 -3.47 -6.03
N ILE A 17 0.89 -3.49 -5.72
CA ILE A 17 0.29 -4.48 -4.83
C ILE A 17 -0.69 -5.39 -5.57
N VAL A 18 -0.63 -6.66 -5.22
CA VAL A 18 -1.54 -7.72 -5.67
C VAL A 18 -1.91 -8.59 -4.48
N GLY A 19 -3.20 -8.81 -4.27
CA GLY A 19 -3.69 -9.65 -3.19
C GLY A 19 -5.20 -9.58 -3.04
N ARG A 20 -5.74 -10.50 -2.23
CA ARG A 20 -7.17 -10.52 -1.89
C ARG A 20 -7.47 -9.37 -0.94
N ASN A 21 -8.50 -8.58 -1.25
CA ASN A 21 -8.91 -7.43 -0.46
C ASN A 21 -10.29 -7.67 0.16
N GLU A 22 -10.36 -8.47 1.21
CA GLU A 22 -11.62 -8.78 1.90
C GLU A 22 -12.01 -7.63 2.84
N VAL A 23 -12.76 -6.66 2.35
CA VAL A 23 -13.04 -5.39 3.06
C VAL A 23 -13.69 -5.53 4.45
N LEU A 24 -14.32 -6.67 4.75
CA LEU A 24 -14.90 -6.99 6.07
C LEU A 24 -13.88 -7.55 7.08
N SER A 25 -12.70 -7.98 6.60
CA SER A 25 -11.60 -8.42 7.46
C SER A 25 -10.92 -7.22 8.10
N ALA A 26 -10.64 -7.33 9.41
CA ALA A 26 -10.06 -6.24 10.21
C ALA A 26 -8.67 -5.79 9.72
N VAL A 27 -7.86 -6.76 9.27
CA VAL A 27 -6.56 -6.51 8.63
C VAL A 27 -6.52 -7.30 7.33
N ARG A 28 -6.10 -6.65 6.25
CA ARG A 28 -5.98 -7.26 4.93
C ARG A 28 -4.55 -7.14 4.46
N GLU A 29 -3.88 -8.27 4.34
CA GLU A 29 -2.51 -8.32 3.83
C GLU A 29 -2.53 -8.52 2.30
N MET A 30 -1.80 -7.68 1.58
CA MET A 30 -1.61 -7.80 0.13
C MET A 30 -0.12 -7.76 -0.19
N SER A 31 0.34 -8.60 -1.12
CA SER A 31 1.74 -8.67 -1.48
C SER A 31 2.18 -7.45 -2.28
N ILE A 32 3.32 -6.87 -1.91
CA ILE A 32 4.04 -5.91 -2.75
C ILE A 32 4.91 -6.73 -3.71
N VAL A 33 4.48 -6.78 -4.97
CA VAL A 33 5.11 -7.60 -6.01
C VAL A 33 6.23 -6.87 -6.74
N GLY A 34 6.36 -5.56 -6.52
CA GLY A 34 7.41 -4.74 -7.12
C GLY A 34 7.21 -3.25 -6.86
N GLY A 35 8.10 -2.46 -7.46
CA GLY A 35 8.04 -1.01 -7.42
C GLY A 35 8.93 -0.37 -8.47
N SER A 36 8.86 0.95 -8.57
CA SER A 36 9.67 1.78 -9.46
C SER A 36 10.43 2.85 -8.68
N GLY A 37 11.38 3.52 -9.34
CA GLY A 37 12.19 4.57 -8.71
C GLY A 37 13.00 4.01 -7.53
N LYS A 38 12.85 4.65 -6.36
CA LYS A 38 13.52 4.22 -5.11
C LYS A 38 13.08 2.83 -4.62
N PHE A 39 11.95 2.32 -5.09
CA PHE A 39 11.44 0.99 -4.76
C PHE A 39 11.69 -0.02 -5.89
N ARG A 40 12.63 0.25 -6.80
CA ARG A 40 13.01 -0.68 -7.85
C ARG A 40 13.45 -2.01 -7.24
N MET A 41 12.84 -3.10 -7.71
CA MET A 41 13.07 -4.49 -7.24
C MET A 41 12.68 -4.77 -5.77
N THR A 42 11.98 -3.85 -5.08
CA THR A 42 11.48 -4.10 -3.73
C THR A 42 10.44 -5.22 -3.72
N LYS A 43 10.46 -6.02 -2.66
CA LYS A 43 9.40 -6.96 -2.28
C LYS A 43 8.94 -6.65 -0.85
N GLY A 44 7.71 -7.04 -0.52
CA GLY A 44 7.15 -6.79 0.80
C GLY A 44 5.68 -7.13 0.88
N TYR A 45 4.99 -6.51 1.84
CA TYR A 45 3.55 -6.63 2.02
C TYR A 45 2.97 -5.29 2.47
N ALA A 46 1.68 -5.10 2.20
CA ALA A 46 0.90 -3.97 2.66
C ALA A 46 -0.23 -4.49 3.55
N GLU A 47 -0.44 -3.84 4.69
CA GLU A 47 -1.62 -4.04 5.53
C GLU A 47 -2.61 -2.92 5.28
N ALA A 48 -3.86 -3.28 5.00
CA ALA A 48 -4.96 -2.34 4.88
C ALA A 48 -5.96 -2.52 6.04
N ARG A 49 -6.37 -1.43 6.68
CA ARG A 49 -7.36 -1.37 7.75
C ARG A 49 -8.45 -0.37 7.41
N THR A 50 -9.72 -0.75 7.52
CA THR A 50 -10.83 0.20 7.31
C THR A 50 -10.99 1.04 8.56
N VAL A 51 -10.84 2.35 8.43
CA VAL A 51 -11.03 3.31 9.52
C VAL A 51 -12.48 3.78 9.57
N ASP A 52 -13.07 4.03 8.40
CA ASP A 52 -14.49 4.35 8.23
C ASP A 52 -14.98 3.67 6.95
N SER A 53 -16.15 3.05 7.00
CA SER A 53 -16.81 2.45 5.84
C SER A 53 -17.77 3.40 5.13
N GLY A 54 -17.74 4.69 5.45
CA GLY A 54 -18.65 5.73 4.94
C GLY A 54 -19.78 6.09 5.90
N ASN A 55 -19.74 5.59 7.14
CA ASN A 55 -20.76 5.87 8.13
C ASN A 55 -20.59 7.26 8.76
N ILE A 56 -19.37 7.79 8.78
CA ILE A 56 -19.05 9.08 9.40
C ILE A 56 -18.79 10.13 8.32
N SER A 57 -17.86 9.83 7.41
CA SER A 57 -17.38 10.77 6.39
C SER A 57 -18.20 10.75 5.10
N GLY A 58 -19.10 9.76 4.92
CA GLY A 58 -19.78 9.50 3.65
C GLY A 58 -18.93 8.76 2.62
N GLU A 59 -17.65 8.51 2.93
CA GLU A 59 -16.71 7.79 2.06
C GLU A 59 -15.97 6.70 2.84
N THR A 60 -15.48 5.69 2.13
CA THR A 60 -14.65 4.65 2.76
C THR A 60 -13.23 5.15 2.94
N ILE A 61 -12.76 5.21 4.19
CA ILE A 61 -11.39 5.58 4.56
C ILE A 61 -10.64 4.30 4.93
N VAL A 62 -9.54 4.04 4.21
CA VAL A 62 -8.67 2.89 4.45
C VAL A 62 -7.26 3.36 4.77
N GLU A 63 -6.75 2.97 5.92
CA GLU A 63 -5.36 3.14 6.30
C GLU A 63 -4.51 2.04 5.68
N TYR A 64 -3.36 2.41 5.12
CA TYR A 64 -2.38 1.49 4.56
C TYR A 64 -1.03 1.65 5.23
N THR A 65 -0.46 0.54 5.72
CA THR A 65 0.94 0.46 6.14
C THR A 65 1.71 -0.44 5.19
N HIS A 66 2.80 0.07 4.61
CA HIS A 66 3.61 -0.64 3.63
C HIS A 66 4.94 -1.07 4.25
N PHE A 67 5.17 -2.38 4.30
CA PHE A 67 6.42 -2.96 4.77
C PHE A 67 7.23 -3.42 3.56
N VAL A 68 8.28 -2.65 3.23
CA VAL A 68 9.14 -2.93 2.09
C VAL A 68 10.52 -3.37 2.55
N LYS A 69 11.06 -4.44 1.95
CA LYS A 69 12.49 -4.71 2.07
C LYS A 69 13.26 -3.66 1.29
N ALA A 70 14.27 -3.09 1.94
CA ALA A 70 15.25 -2.24 1.27
C ALA A 70 15.93 -3.04 0.15
N ALA A 71 16.16 -2.41 -1.00
CA ALA A 71 17.00 -2.99 -2.03
C ALA A 71 18.40 -3.22 -1.44
N ALA A 72 19.00 -4.39 -1.68
CA ALA A 72 20.40 -4.59 -1.37
C ALA A 72 21.22 -3.55 -2.17
N ALA A 73 22.09 -2.83 -1.46
CA ALA A 73 23.00 -1.85 -2.06
C ALA A 73 24.00 -2.52 -3.01
#